data_AF-A0A969ZQV2-F1
#
_entry.id   AF-A0A969ZQV2-F1
#
_cell.length_a   1.000
_cell.length_b   1.000
_cell.length_c   1.000
_cell.angle_alpha   90.00
_cell.angle_beta   90.00
_cell.angle_gamma   90.00
#
_symmetry.space_group_name_H-M   'P 1'
#
loop_
_entity.id
_entity.type
_entity.pdbx_description
1 polymer ?
#
loop_
_entity_poly.entity_id
_entity_poly.type
_entity_poly.pdbx_seq_one_letter_code
_entity_poly.pdbx_strand_id
1 'polypeptide(L)'
;MEKKKKVAVTIGSKNYTIVTEEDETEIVLRIADYVNGVMEEIKERNPRLSVSDIHVLTCINIARELHKSLELNKSMDISEIEGKLNEAAEDKEVMENLLEETEKEIIILKDKLNVASNLSVELRDDIEEKKLELEEKDKKVSEFQERFLKSETELLLLKKELKELKASQGIM
;
A
#
# COMPACT_ATOMS: atom_id res chain seq x y z
N MET A 1 -4.85 -12.54 51.64
CA MET A 1 -4.92 -13.82 52.37
C MET A 1 -5.66 -14.78 51.48
N GLU A 2 -4.96 -15.72 50.85
CA GLU A 2 -5.58 -16.76 50.01
C GLU A 2 -6.47 -17.64 50.90
N LYS A 3 -7.77 -17.66 50.59
CA LYS A 3 -8.72 -18.54 51.25
C LYS A 3 -8.50 -19.96 50.74
N LYS A 4 -8.15 -20.87 51.65
CA LYS A 4 -8.04 -22.30 51.33
C LYS A 4 -9.41 -22.96 51.37
N LYS A 5 -9.65 -23.85 50.42
CA LYS A 5 -10.87 -24.65 50.28
C LYS A 5 -10.52 -26.14 50.18
N LYS A 6 -11.40 -26.99 50.70
CA LYS A 6 -11.31 -28.44 50.56
C LYS A 6 -12.20 -28.89 49.41
N VAL A 7 -11.63 -29.64 48.48
CA VAL A 7 -12.32 -30.16 47.29
C VAL A 7 -12.26 -31.68 47.34
N ALA A 8 -13.41 -32.33 47.30
CA ALA A 8 -13.49 -33.78 47.20
C ALA A 8 -13.47 -34.19 45.73
N VAL A 9 -12.59 -35.13 45.38
CA VAL A 9 -12.44 -35.66 44.03
C VAL A 9 -12.40 -37.18 44.07
N THR A 10 -12.88 -37.83 43.01
CA THR A 10 -12.77 -39.28 42.84
C THR A 10 -11.73 -39.56 41.77
N ILE A 11 -10.68 -40.32 42.11
CA ILE A 11 -9.64 -40.75 41.17
C ILE A 11 -9.61 -42.28 41.13
N GLY A 12 -9.88 -42.85 39.97
CA GLY A 12 -10.19 -44.27 39.79
C GLY A 12 -11.41 -44.67 40.62
N SER A 13 -11.22 -45.57 41.58
CA SER A 13 -12.28 -46.03 42.50
C SER A 13 -12.12 -45.48 43.92
N LYS A 14 -11.29 -44.45 44.11
CA LYS A 14 -10.96 -43.90 45.44
C LYS A 14 -11.33 -42.42 45.53
N ASN A 15 -11.87 -42.02 46.68
CA ASN A 15 -12.20 -40.63 46.99
C ASN A 15 -11.03 -39.98 47.74
N TYR A 16 -10.65 -38.78 47.31
CA TYR A 16 -9.60 -37.96 47.90
C TYR A 16 -10.17 -36.59 48.26
N THR A 17 -9.60 -35.95 49.28
CA THR A 17 -9.89 -34.55 49.62
C THR A 17 -8.61 -33.75 49.45
N ILE A 18 -8.62 -32.84 48.49
CA ILE A 18 -7.49 -31.98 48.15
C ILE A 18 -7.74 -30.59 48.75
N VAL A 19 -6.71 -30.03 49.40
CA VAL A 19 -6.73 -28.65 49.89
C VAL A 19 -6.12 -27.77 48.82
N THR A 20 -6.85 -26.75 48.38
CA THR A 20 -6.47 -25.86 47.28
C THR A 20 -6.85 -24.43 47.60
N GLU A 21 -6.34 -23.47 46.85
CA GLU A 21 -6.82 -22.10 46.89
C GLU A 21 -8.22 -21.99 46.25
N GLU A 22 -8.99 -20.98 46.65
CA GLU A 22 -10.41 -20.89 46.28
C GLU A 22 -10.61 -20.76 44.76
N ASP A 23 -9.72 -20.02 44.08
CA ASP A 23 -9.67 -19.82 42.62
C ASP A 23 -9.16 -21.05 41.85
N GLU A 24 -8.38 -21.91 42.48
CA GLU A 24 -7.85 -23.15 41.85
C GLU A 24 -8.81 -24.35 41.93
N THR A 25 -9.96 -24.20 42.59
CA THR A 25 -10.93 -25.30 42.80
C THR A 25 -11.35 -25.98 41.49
N GLU A 26 -11.61 -25.19 40.44
CA GLU A 26 -12.00 -25.71 39.12
C GLU A 26 -10.85 -26.46 38.44
N ILE A 27 -9.63 -25.97 38.59
CA ILE A 27 -8.42 -26.59 38.06
C ILE A 27 -8.22 -27.98 38.69
N VAL A 28 -8.40 -28.09 40.01
CA VAL A 28 -8.28 -29.37 40.72
C VAL A 28 -9.30 -30.41 40.22
N LEU A 29 -10.56 -30.00 39.99
CA LEU A 29 -11.58 -30.88 39.42
C LEU A 29 -11.19 -31.36 38.02
N ARG A 30 -10.76 -30.43 37.16
CA ARG A 30 -10.28 -30.75 35.81
C ARG A 30 -9.07 -31.68 35.80
N ILE A 31 -8.13 -31.49 36.73
CA ILE A 31 -6.97 -32.40 36.88
C ILE A 31 -7.44 -33.80 37.26
N ALA A 32 -8.39 -33.93 38.20
CA ALA A 32 -8.91 -35.24 38.59
C ALA A 32 -9.60 -35.96 37.43
N ASP A 33 -10.41 -35.24 36.65
CA ASP A 33 -11.07 -35.78 35.45
C ASP A 33 -10.06 -36.20 34.39
N TYR A 34 -9.02 -35.39 34.16
CA TYR A 34 -7.94 -35.72 33.22
C TYR A 34 -7.16 -36.96 33.66
N VAL A 35 -6.77 -37.05 34.93
CA VAL A 35 -6.09 -38.24 35.49
C VAL A 35 -6.96 -39.49 35.29
N ASN A 36 -8.26 -39.40 35.55
CA ASN A 36 -9.19 -40.51 35.32
C ASN A 36 -9.25 -40.94 33.85
N GLY A 37 -9.28 -39.98 32.92
CA GLY A 37 -9.24 -40.26 31.49
C GLY A 37 -7.99 -41.05 31.10
N VAL A 38 -6.81 -40.59 31.54
CA VAL A 38 -5.53 -41.29 31.28
C VAL A 38 -5.50 -42.68 31.91
N MET A 39 -6.05 -42.83 33.13
CA MET A 39 -6.15 -44.14 33.78
C MET A 39 -7.04 -45.12 33.01
N GLU A 40 -8.19 -44.66 32.51
CA GLU A 40 -9.11 -45.52 31.76
C GLU A 40 -8.52 -45.91 30.41
N GLU A 41 -7.87 -44.99 29.69
CA GLU A 41 -7.15 -45.31 28.45
C GLU A 41 -6.06 -46.39 28.64
N ILE A 42 -5.29 -46.29 29.74
CA ILE A 42 -4.27 -47.28 30.08
C ILE A 42 -4.91 -48.65 30.36
N LYS A 43 -6.02 -48.65 31.10
CA LYS A 43 -6.77 -49.85 31.48
C LYS A 43 -7.40 -50.53 30.28
N GLU A 44 -8.00 -49.78 29.35
CA GLU A 44 -8.54 -50.30 28.10
C GLU A 44 -7.46 -50.96 27.23
N ARG A 45 -6.29 -50.33 27.13
CA ARG A 45 -5.15 -50.87 26.35
C ARG A 45 -4.47 -52.05 27.04
N ASN A 46 -4.55 -52.14 28.37
CA ASN A 46 -3.85 -53.15 29.17
C ASN A 46 -4.77 -53.75 30.26
N PRO A 47 -5.79 -54.55 29.89
CA PRO A 47 -6.82 -54.99 30.83
C PRO A 47 -6.32 -55.95 31.94
N ARG A 48 -5.10 -56.49 31.81
CA ARG A 48 -4.48 -57.40 32.80
C ARG A 48 -3.55 -56.70 33.79
N LEU A 49 -3.34 -55.39 33.63
CA LEU A 49 -2.45 -54.65 34.53
C LEU A 49 -3.08 -54.53 35.92
N SER A 50 -2.24 -54.56 36.96
CA SER A 50 -2.72 -54.29 38.31
C SER A 50 -3.14 -52.82 38.44
N VAL A 51 -4.07 -52.53 39.35
CA VAL A 51 -4.48 -51.15 39.64
C VAL A 51 -3.26 -50.30 40.03
N SER A 52 -2.32 -50.86 40.79
CA SER A 52 -1.09 -50.15 41.17
C SER A 52 -0.25 -49.76 39.95
N ASP A 53 -0.07 -50.68 39.01
CA ASP A 53 0.72 -50.42 37.79
C ASP A 53 0.03 -49.41 36.88
N ILE A 54 -1.31 -49.39 36.84
CA ILE A 54 -2.08 -48.36 36.13
C ILE A 54 -1.78 -46.98 36.72
N HIS A 55 -1.75 -46.83 38.05
CA HIS A 55 -1.41 -45.54 38.69
C HIS A 55 0.02 -45.12 38.35
N VAL A 56 0.99 -46.03 38.45
CA VAL A 56 2.40 -45.73 38.13
C VAL A 56 2.55 -45.31 36.67
N LEU A 57 1.92 -46.04 35.74
CA LEU A 57 1.98 -45.73 34.32
C LEU A 57 1.27 -44.41 33.98
N THR A 58 0.19 -44.09 34.69
CA THR A 58 -0.50 -42.79 34.60
C THR A 58 0.44 -41.66 35.00
N CYS A 59 1.12 -41.78 36.15
CA CYS A 59 2.09 -40.78 36.60
C CYS A 59 3.23 -40.60 35.59
N ILE A 60 3.78 -41.68 35.06
CA ILE A 60 4.86 -41.62 34.05
C ILE A 60 4.39 -40.94 32.77
N ASN A 61 3.19 -41.26 32.29
CA ASN A 61 2.64 -40.67 31.07
C ASN A 61 2.43 -39.17 31.21
N ILE A 62 1.83 -38.74 32.32
CA ILE A 62 1.60 -37.31 32.60
C ILE A 62 2.92 -36.57 32.79
N ALA A 63 3.88 -37.14 33.51
CA ALA A 63 5.21 -36.55 33.69
C ALA A 63 5.96 -36.40 32.36
N ARG A 64 5.85 -37.39 31.48
CA ARG A 64 6.42 -37.34 30.12
C ARG A 64 5.76 -36.25 29.27
N GLU A 65 4.44 -36.12 29.33
CA GLU A 65 3.71 -35.07 28.63
C GLU A 65 4.14 -33.67 29.10
N LEU A 66 4.21 -33.48 30.42
CA LEU A 66 4.70 -32.24 31.02
C LEU A 66 6.13 -31.91 30.57
N HIS A 67 7.03 -32.90 30.60
CA HIS A 67 8.41 -32.71 30.17
C HIS A 67 8.49 -32.28 28.70
N LYS A 68 7.74 -32.95 27.83
CA LYS A 68 7.68 -32.62 26.40
C LYS A 68 7.15 -31.20 26.17
N SER A 69 6.11 -30.80 26.89
CA SER A 69 5.54 -29.45 26.80
C SER A 69 6.52 -28.38 27.29
N LEU A 70 7.26 -28.64 28.36
CA LEU A 70 8.30 -27.74 28.87
C LEU A 70 9.47 -27.60 27.89
N GLU A 71 9.91 -28.68 27.26
CA GLU A 71 10.94 -28.63 26.21
C GLU A 71 10.45 -27.85 25.00
N LEU A 72 9.20 -28.06 24.56
CA LEU A 72 8.62 -27.32 23.45
C LEU A 72 8.56 -25.82 23.75
N ASN A 73 8.10 -25.43 24.94
CA ASN A 73 8.08 -24.03 25.39
C ASN A 73 9.48 -23.41 25.49
N LYS A 74 10.50 -24.18 25.86
CA LYS A 74 11.90 -23.71 25.84
C LYS A 74 12.45 -23.56 24.41
N SER A 75 11.99 -24.40 23.49
CA SER A 75 12.40 -24.36 22.07
C SER A 75 11.64 -23.33 21.24
N MET A 76 10.51 -22.82 21.75
CA MET A 76 9.86 -21.63 21.21
C MET A 76 10.75 -20.44 21.53
N ASP A 77 11.70 -20.17 20.64
CA ASP A 77 12.63 -19.05 20.75
C ASP A 77 11.88 -17.75 20.45
N ILE A 78 11.13 -17.28 21.45
CA ILE A 78 10.35 -16.04 21.41
C ILE A 78 11.25 -14.86 21.01
N SER A 79 12.56 -14.94 21.32
CA SER A 79 13.56 -13.96 20.92
C SER A 79 13.65 -13.76 19.41
N GLU A 80 13.49 -14.80 18.59
CA GLU A 80 13.54 -14.66 17.13
C GLU A 80 12.27 -13.97 16.59
N ILE A 81 11.13 -14.27 17.20
CA ILE A 81 9.83 -13.65 16.86
C ILE A 81 9.84 -12.17 17.28
N GLU A 82 10.33 -11.87 18.48
CA GLU A 82 10.50 -10.49 18.97
C GLU A 82 11.47 -9.69 18.08
N GLY A 83 12.57 -10.31 17.65
CA GLY A 83 13.51 -9.70 16.71
C GLY A 83 12.85 -9.33 15.38
N LYS A 84 12.15 -10.29 14.75
CA LYS A 84 11.40 -10.05 13.50
C LYS A 84 10.29 -9.01 13.68
N LEU A 85 9.63 -9.00 14.83
CA LEU A 85 8.59 -8.02 15.14
C LEU A 85 9.17 -6.61 15.25
N ASN A 86 10.34 -6.47 15.88
CA ASN A 86 11.00 -5.18 16.04
C ASN A 86 11.56 -4.66 14.71
N GLU A 87 12.18 -5.52 13.91
CA GLU A 87 12.63 -5.20 12.55
C GLU A 87 11.46 -4.75 11.67
N ALA A 88 10.33 -5.48 11.71
CA ALA A 88 9.13 -5.09 10.97
C ALA A 88 8.52 -3.76 11.46
N ALA A 89 8.67 -3.43 12.74
CA ALA A 89 8.21 -2.15 13.29
C ALA A 89 9.09 -0.98 12.80
N GLU A 90 10.42 -1.18 12.77
CA GLU A 90 11.37 -0.21 12.22
C GLU A 90 11.13 0.03 10.72
N ASP A 91 10.98 -1.04 9.94
CA ASP A 91 10.66 -0.96 8.51
C ASP A 91 9.34 -0.22 8.25
N LYS A 92 8.33 -0.45 9.10
CA LYS A 92 7.03 0.24 9.01
C LYS A 92 7.18 1.75 9.21
N GLU A 93 7.97 2.17 10.20
CA GLU A 93 8.23 3.58 10.47
C GLU A 93 8.94 4.25 9.29
N VAL A 94 9.93 3.58 8.70
CA VAL A 94 10.63 4.07 7.49
C VAL A 94 9.66 4.20 6.32
N MET A 95 8.80 3.21 6.09
CA MET A 95 7.81 3.23 5.00
C MET A 95 6.77 4.35 5.17
N GLU A 96 6.31 4.61 6.40
CA GLU A 96 5.36 5.70 6.67
C GLU A 96 5.97 7.07 6.34
N ASN A 97 7.23 7.31 6.72
CA ASN A 97 7.93 8.55 6.39
C ASN A 97 8.11 8.72 4.88
N LEU A 98 8.48 7.65 4.18
CA LEU A 98 8.67 7.69 2.74
C LEU A 98 7.34 7.93 2.00
N LEU A 99 6.25 7.33 2.49
CA LEU A 99 4.91 7.57 1.96
C LEU A 99 4.53 9.05 2.08
N GLU A 100 4.72 9.66 3.25
CA GLU A 100 4.40 11.07 3.46
C GLU A 100 5.21 11.99 2.52
N GLU A 101 6.49 11.69 2.28
CA GLU A 101 7.33 12.46 1.36
C GLU A 101 6.85 12.32 -0.09
N THR A 102 6.52 11.11 -0.53
CA THR A 102 5.98 10.88 -1.89
C THR A 102 4.62 11.54 -2.12
N GLU A 103 3.76 11.59 -1.11
CA GLU A 103 2.47 12.28 -1.19
C GLU A 103 2.65 13.79 -1.38
N LYS A 104 3.63 14.39 -0.68
CA LYS A 104 3.99 15.81 -0.86
C LYS A 104 4.50 16.08 -2.27
N GLU A 105 5.35 15.22 -2.81
CA GLU A 105 5.84 15.35 -4.19
C GLU A 105 4.71 15.26 -5.22
N ILE A 106 3.75 14.34 -5.03
CA ILE A 106 2.59 14.20 -5.92
C ILE A 106 1.77 15.49 -5.98
N ILE A 107 1.57 16.16 -4.83
CA ILE A 107 0.84 17.44 -4.78
C ILE A 107 1.60 18.50 -5.60
N ILE A 108 2.90 18.64 -5.38
CA ILE A 108 3.74 19.61 -6.11
C ILE A 108 3.71 19.34 -7.62
N LEU A 109 3.79 18.07 -8.02
CA LEU A 109 3.75 17.68 -9.43
C LEU A 109 2.38 17.97 -10.06
N LYS A 110 1.27 17.75 -9.34
CA LYS A 110 -0.08 18.11 -9.81
C LYS A 110 -0.23 19.62 -10.02
N ASP A 111 0.29 20.43 -9.11
CA ASP A 111 0.24 21.89 -9.25
C ASP A 111 1.05 22.37 -10.46
N LYS A 112 2.27 21.85 -10.63
CA LYS A 112 3.10 22.12 -11.81
C LYS A 112 2.41 21.70 -13.11
N LEU A 113 1.75 20.55 -13.11
CA LEU A 113 1.01 20.05 -14.27
C LEU A 113 -0.16 20.96 -14.64
N ASN A 114 -0.91 21.45 -13.65
CA ASN A 114 -2.01 22.39 -13.87
C ASN A 114 -1.50 23.71 -14.48
N VAL A 115 -0.41 24.26 -13.93
CA VAL A 115 0.20 25.49 -14.47
C VAL A 115 0.66 25.28 -15.92
N ALA A 116 1.36 24.19 -16.20
CA ALA A 116 1.81 23.87 -17.55
C ALA A 116 0.64 23.67 -18.52
N SER A 117 -0.44 23.02 -18.07
CA SER A 117 -1.65 22.83 -18.84
C SER A 117 -2.30 24.16 -19.20
N ASN A 118 -2.48 25.07 -18.24
CA ASN A 118 -3.07 26.38 -18.49
C ASN A 118 -2.23 27.20 -19.48
N LEU A 119 -0.91 27.24 -19.27
CA LEU A 119 0.00 27.95 -20.17
C LEU A 119 -0.04 27.38 -21.60
N SER A 120 -0.21 26.06 -21.74
CA SER A 120 -0.32 25.44 -23.07
C SER A 120 -1.59 25.84 -23.83
N VAL A 121 -2.67 26.14 -23.10
CA VAL A 121 -3.93 26.64 -23.67
C VAL A 121 -3.75 28.10 -24.09
N GLU A 122 -3.22 28.95 -23.21
CA GLU A 122 -2.96 30.37 -23.51
C GLU A 122 -2.05 30.52 -24.75
N LEU A 123 -0.95 29.77 -24.81
CA LEU A 123 -0.06 29.82 -25.96
C LEU A 123 -0.72 29.33 -27.25
N ARG A 124 -1.69 28.40 -27.16
CA ARG A 124 -2.44 27.95 -28.34
C ARG A 124 -3.35 29.06 -28.86
N ASP A 125 -4.04 29.75 -27.96
CA ASP A 125 -4.93 30.86 -28.31
C ASP A 125 -4.14 32.02 -28.92
N ASP A 126 -2.98 32.36 -28.34
CA ASP A 126 -2.07 33.38 -28.89
C ASP A 126 -1.58 33.04 -30.30
N ILE A 127 -1.26 31.76 -30.55
CA ILE A 127 -0.86 31.27 -31.88
C ILE A 127 -2.01 31.40 -32.88
N GLU A 128 -3.24 31.11 -32.46
CA GLU A 128 -4.45 31.24 -33.29
C GLU A 128 -4.66 32.71 -33.70
N GLU A 129 -4.58 33.64 -32.75
CA GLU A 129 -4.73 35.07 -33.01
C GLU A 129 -3.63 35.58 -33.96
N LYS A 130 -2.37 35.22 -33.71
CA LYS A 130 -1.25 35.63 -34.55
C LYS A 130 -1.34 35.07 -35.97
N LYS A 131 -1.92 33.87 -36.16
CA LYS A 131 -2.19 33.33 -37.50
C LYS A 131 -3.22 34.16 -38.25
N LEU A 132 -4.32 34.55 -37.60
CA LEU A 132 -5.34 35.40 -38.21
C LEU A 132 -4.79 36.77 -38.62
N GLU A 133 -4.00 37.40 -37.74
CA GLU A 133 -3.32 38.66 -38.05
C GLU A 133 -2.37 38.54 -39.25
N LEU A 134 -1.67 37.40 -39.37
CA LEU A 134 -0.76 37.14 -40.48
C LEU A 134 -1.53 37.00 -41.80
N GLU A 135 -2.63 36.23 -41.81
CA GLU A 135 -3.50 36.08 -42.99
C GLU A 135 -4.07 37.43 -43.46
N GLU A 136 -4.47 38.31 -42.54
CA GLU A 136 -4.93 39.65 -42.90
C GLU A 136 -3.81 40.50 -43.52
N LYS A 137 -2.59 40.41 -42.98
CA LYS A 137 -1.44 41.12 -43.53
C LYS A 137 -1.06 40.59 -44.91
N ASP A 138 -1.09 39.28 -45.12
CA ASP A 138 -0.81 38.68 -46.43
C ASP A 138 -1.83 39.09 -47.50
N LYS A 139 -3.12 39.19 -47.13
CA LYS A 139 -4.16 39.76 -48.00
C LYS A 139 -3.84 41.21 -48.37
N LYS A 140 -3.53 42.06 -47.38
CA LYS A 140 -3.17 43.47 -47.61
C LYS A 140 -1.95 43.60 -48.53
N VAL A 141 -0.92 42.79 -48.31
CA VAL A 141 0.28 42.78 -49.17
C VAL A 141 -0.08 42.43 -50.61
N SER A 142 -0.93 41.41 -50.80
CA SER A 142 -1.40 41.01 -52.14
C SER A 142 -2.18 42.13 -52.83
N GLU A 143 -3.09 42.80 -52.12
CA GLU A 143 -3.83 43.95 -52.65
C GLU A 143 -2.90 45.12 -53.02
N PHE A 144 -1.88 45.40 -52.20
CA PHE A 144 -0.89 46.42 -52.49
C PHE A 144 -0.06 46.07 -53.74
N GLN A 145 0.37 44.81 -53.87
CA GLN A 145 1.10 44.32 -55.05
C GLN A 145 0.27 44.46 -56.33
N GLU A 146 -1.02 44.11 -56.28
CA GLU A 146 -1.94 44.29 -57.42
C GLU A 146 -2.08 45.76 -57.83
N ARG A 147 -2.23 46.67 -56.85
CA ARG A 147 -2.32 48.12 -57.13
C ARG A 147 -1.02 48.67 -57.69
N PHE A 148 0.12 48.21 -57.17
CA PHE A 148 1.43 48.62 -57.66
C PHE A 148 1.62 48.20 -59.13
N LEU A 149 1.31 46.95 -59.47
CA LEU A 149 1.36 46.46 -60.85
C LEU A 149 0.48 47.29 -61.79
N LYS A 150 -0.76 47.59 -61.39
CA LYS A 150 -1.65 48.46 -62.16
C LYS A 150 -1.02 49.84 -62.41
N SER A 151 -0.54 50.49 -61.35
CA SER A 151 0.11 51.80 -61.46
C SER A 151 1.38 51.76 -62.34
N GLU A 152 2.18 50.70 -62.23
CA GLU A 152 3.38 50.51 -63.05
C GLU A 152 3.02 50.34 -64.53
N THR A 153 1.99 49.54 -64.86
CA THR A 153 1.51 49.39 -66.24
C THR A 153 0.97 50.69 -66.83
N GLU A 154 0.20 51.47 -66.05
CA GLU A 154 -0.31 52.78 -66.46
C GLU A 154 0.83 53.77 -66.75
N LEU A 155 1.85 53.83 -65.89
CA LEU A 155 3.03 54.66 -66.11
C LEU A 155 3.79 54.29 -67.39
N LEU A 156 3.84 52.99 -67.71
CA LEU A 156 4.49 52.47 -68.92
C LEU A 156 3.73 52.90 -70.19
N LEU A 157 2.39 52.82 -70.14
CA LEU A 157 1.51 53.31 -71.22
C LEU A 157 1.64 54.82 -71.41
N LEU A 158 1.55 55.61 -70.33
CA LEU A 158 1.72 57.07 -70.39
C LEU A 158 3.09 57.46 -70.97
N LYS A 159 4.16 56.77 -70.56
CA LYS A 159 5.51 57.00 -71.12
C LYS A 159 5.57 56.70 -72.61
N LYS A 160 4.84 55.69 -73.09
CA LYS A 160 4.77 55.34 -74.52
C LYS A 160 4.00 56.42 -75.28
N GLU A 161 2.82 56.81 -74.81
CA GLU A 161 2.02 57.89 -75.40
C GLU A 161 2.79 59.21 -75.45
N LEU A 162 3.51 59.55 -74.38
CA LEU A 162 4.35 60.76 -74.34
C LEU A 162 5.50 60.71 -75.37
N LYS A 163 6.08 59.53 -75.64
CA LYS A 163 7.07 59.37 -76.72
C LYS A 163 6.44 59.57 -78.10
N GLU A 164 5.25 59.03 -78.33
CA GLU A 164 4.52 59.19 -79.60
C GLU A 164 4.07 60.65 -79.83
N LEU A 165 3.66 61.34 -78.77
CA LEU A 165 3.27 62.76 -78.81
C LEU A 165 4.48 63.67 -79.10
N LYS A 166 5.62 63.39 -78.46
CA LYS A 166 6.90 64.07 -78.77
C LYS A 166 7.36 63.82 -80.21
N ALA A 167 7.17 62.60 -80.72
CA ALA A 167 7.50 62.27 -82.10
C ALA A 167 6.57 62.94 -83.14
N SER A 168 5.30 63.15 -82.81
CA SER A 168 4.30 63.79 -83.69
C SER A 168 4.33 65.33 -83.65
N GLN A 169 4.83 65.94 -82.56
CA GLN A 169 4.98 67.40 -82.43
C GLN A 169 6.33 67.95 -82.91
N GLY A 170 7.25 67.11 -83.40
CA GLY A 170 8.48 67.58 -84.07
C GLY A 170 9.45 68.34 -83.17
N ILE A 171 9.62 67.91 -81.92
CA ILE A 171 10.69 68.41 -81.04
C ILE A 171 11.51 67.20 -80.61
N MET A 172 12.72 67.06 -81.18
CA MET A 172 13.76 66.14 -80.68
C MET A 172 14.14 66.48 -79.25
#